data_AF-A0A7Y4NUG8-F1
#
_entry.id   AF-A0A7Y4NUG8-F1
#
_cell.length_a   1.000
_cell.length_b   1.000
_cell.length_c   1.000
_cell.angle_alpha   90.00
_cell.angle_beta   90.00
_cell.angle_gamma   90.00
#
_symmetry.space_group_name_H-M   'P 1'
#
loop_
_entity.id
_entity.type
_entity.pdbx_description
1 polymer ?
#
loop_
_entity_poly.entity_id
_entity_poly.type
_entity_poly.pdbx_seq_one_letter_code
_entity_poly.pdbx_strand_id
1 'polypeptide(L)'
;MNPLSPGDLVDPSRWMSTLARQNPVIRLKELSIPGTHDSCSRLGFCKPISTTQYATLEQQLDAGIRFLDVRIKVDDAGGTKGLKVVHGMEDVGDYYGSQTGRLSFETVLTRIHGWMNQPEHRDECVIIKVVDCDTPDLNAERAGYDTHTRVHDIWKRVEAGSPGMKSLDFNTQHSTAEFLEMTLHQAKGRLLLWRVFKDPEVLQGTRKAFGLDLYALKNEARYDNNPYFDVHSPAPGGRAQWVSLRGQSLYTWKFKGPQQTLTYADKMNAVVHRLYDAWCGHTEGVSKRTEDSYCLNELNIAAIYQSSGDRQDVEVERYYPVTNATSIHPLMGELLEQMLAPQPTLPTLSHKGARGNGSVGIILFDWADDPTGALRDFEKTRHFNEPLYKKVIAFNFQPSKVFDRDSHGVDSIRYQFLDAAPHAELQYQNGHGWHRAPPPPSAGFEISTLTA
;
A
#
# COMPACT_ATOMS: atom_id res chain seq x y z
N MET A 1 15.84 0.19 -23.93
CA MET A 1 16.33 0.40 -22.56
C MET A 1 17.74 -0.15 -22.50
N ASN A 2 18.74 0.62 -22.03
CA ASN A 2 19.98 -0.01 -21.59
C ASN A 2 19.65 -0.67 -20.24
N PRO A 3 19.69 -2.01 -20.13
CA PRO A 3 19.41 -2.66 -18.86
C PRO A 3 20.44 -2.21 -17.84
N LEU A 4 20.00 -2.04 -16.59
CA LEU A 4 20.94 -2.04 -15.47
C LEU A 4 21.74 -3.34 -15.56
N SER A 5 23.05 -3.26 -15.42
CA SER A 5 23.89 -4.45 -15.36
C SER A 5 23.65 -5.17 -14.04
N PRO A 6 23.76 -6.51 -13.98
CA PRO A 6 23.79 -7.23 -12.72
C PRO A 6 24.84 -6.60 -11.79
N GLY A 7 24.42 -6.15 -10.60
CA GLY A 7 25.27 -5.45 -9.62
C GLY A 7 25.13 -3.92 -9.59
N ASP A 8 24.34 -3.31 -10.48
CA ASP A 8 24.01 -1.88 -10.36
C ASP A 8 23.12 -1.65 -9.13
N LEU A 9 23.67 -1.01 -8.11
CA LEU A 9 22.92 -0.67 -6.90
C LEU A 9 21.90 0.44 -7.18
N VAL A 10 20.62 0.12 -7.02
CA VAL A 10 19.57 1.14 -6.99
C VAL A 10 19.47 1.72 -5.58
N ASP A 11 19.46 3.04 -5.53
CA ASP A 11 19.21 3.81 -4.32
C ASP A 11 17.69 3.89 -4.08
N PRO A 12 17.19 3.32 -2.96
CA PRO A 12 15.76 3.30 -2.67
C PRO A 12 15.18 4.71 -2.50
N SER A 13 15.96 5.70 -2.06
CA SER A 13 15.46 7.06 -1.86
C SER A 13 15.16 7.82 -3.16
N ARG A 14 15.60 7.29 -4.31
CA ARG A 14 15.47 7.93 -5.64
C ARG A 14 15.21 6.93 -6.78
N TRP A 15 14.53 5.83 -6.47
CA TRP A 15 14.28 4.77 -7.44
C TRP A 15 13.38 5.24 -8.59
N MET A 16 12.36 6.06 -8.32
CA MET A 16 11.47 6.57 -9.36
C MET A 16 12.21 7.50 -10.34
N SER A 17 13.12 8.34 -9.85
CA SER A 17 13.97 9.21 -10.67
C SER A 17 14.91 8.42 -11.55
N THR A 18 15.45 7.31 -11.05
CA THR A 18 16.28 6.39 -11.82
C THR A 18 15.46 5.73 -12.92
N LEU A 19 14.26 5.24 -12.60
CA LEU A 19 13.34 4.67 -13.57
C LEU A 19 12.88 5.69 -14.62
N ALA A 20 12.55 6.92 -14.22
CA ALA A 20 12.11 7.98 -15.12
C ALA A 20 13.17 8.36 -16.16
N ARG A 21 14.46 8.24 -15.82
CA ARG A 21 15.56 8.42 -16.79
C ARG A 21 15.64 7.29 -17.83
N GLN A 22 15.20 6.09 -17.46
CA GLN A 22 15.23 4.90 -18.33
C GLN A 22 13.96 4.76 -19.17
N ASN A 23 12.80 5.06 -18.58
CA ASN A 23 11.49 4.93 -19.21
C ASN A 23 10.52 6.03 -18.67
N PRO A 24 10.57 7.26 -19.20
CA PRO A 24 9.75 8.36 -18.70
C PRO A 24 8.25 8.21 -18.97
N VAL A 25 7.87 7.37 -19.95
CA VAL A 25 6.47 7.21 -20.40
C VAL A 25 5.72 6.07 -19.71
N ILE A 26 6.38 5.33 -18.81
CA ILE A 26 5.72 4.30 -17.99
C ILE A 26 4.58 4.93 -17.19
N ARG A 27 3.42 4.27 -17.14
CA ARG A 27 2.26 4.77 -16.40
C ARG A 27 2.39 4.41 -14.93
N LEU A 28 1.94 5.27 -14.03
CA LEU A 28 2.04 5.01 -12.59
C LEU A 28 1.39 3.70 -12.16
N LYS A 29 0.25 3.34 -12.77
CA LYS A 29 -0.43 2.07 -12.50
C LYS A 29 0.37 0.83 -12.92
N GLU A 30 1.32 0.99 -13.85
CA GLU A 30 2.21 -0.09 -14.31
C GLU A 30 3.43 -0.26 -13.41
N LEU A 31 3.60 0.58 -12.38
CA LEU A 31 4.68 0.47 -11.42
C LEU A 31 4.32 -0.50 -10.29
N SER A 32 5.35 -1.15 -9.76
CA SER A 32 5.29 -1.82 -8.46
C SER A 32 5.69 -0.83 -7.39
N ILE A 33 4.75 -0.44 -6.53
CA ILE A 33 4.94 0.67 -5.59
C ILE A 33 4.86 0.15 -4.16
N PRO A 34 5.94 0.25 -3.36
CA PRO A 34 5.88 -0.06 -1.95
C PRO A 34 5.13 1.05 -1.18
N GLY A 35 4.25 0.65 -0.26
CA GLY A 35 3.40 1.53 0.54
C GLY A 35 3.33 1.11 2.00
N THR A 36 2.92 2.02 2.89
CA THR A 36 2.74 1.71 4.31
C THR A 36 1.29 1.88 4.73
N HIS A 37 0.75 0.88 5.42
CA HIS A 37 -0.55 0.92 6.07
C HIS A 37 -0.48 1.79 7.33
N ASP A 38 -1.45 2.69 7.50
CA ASP A 38 -1.53 3.62 8.63
C ASP A 38 -0.17 4.30 8.92
N SER A 39 0.40 4.95 7.90
CA SER A 39 1.83 5.30 7.79
C SER A 39 2.38 6.12 8.96
N CYS A 40 1.51 6.81 9.70
CA CYS A 40 1.89 7.64 10.82
C CYS A 40 1.81 6.93 12.18
N SER A 41 1.22 5.74 12.27
CA SER A 41 0.98 5.04 13.54
C SER A 41 2.27 4.39 14.06
N ARG A 42 3.12 5.24 14.62
CA ARG A 42 4.52 4.94 14.91
C ARG A 42 4.74 4.42 16.32
N LEU A 43 5.68 3.48 16.45
CA LEU A 43 6.12 2.95 17.75
C LEU A 43 6.52 4.08 18.70
N GLY A 44 5.98 4.01 19.92
CA GLY A 44 6.21 5.00 20.98
C GLY A 44 5.23 6.17 20.97
N PHE A 45 4.41 6.30 19.92
CA PHE A 45 3.44 7.39 19.77
C PHE A 45 1.98 6.90 19.62
N CYS A 46 1.79 5.58 19.62
CA CYS A 46 0.50 4.91 19.71
C CYS A 46 0.63 3.71 20.67
N LYS A 47 -0.50 3.13 21.08
CA LYS A 47 -0.55 1.85 21.78
C LYS A 47 0.02 0.74 20.88
N PRO A 48 0.59 -0.33 21.46
CA PRO A 48 1.15 -1.44 20.70
C PRO A 48 0.17 -2.05 19.67
N ILE A 49 -1.11 -2.21 20.04
CA ILE A 49 -2.15 -2.75 19.15
C ILE A 49 -2.45 -1.88 17.92
N SER A 50 -2.14 -0.59 18.01
CA SER A 50 -2.36 0.40 16.97
C SER A 50 -1.08 0.68 16.18
N THR A 51 0.07 0.21 16.65
CA THR A 51 1.38 0.51 16.07
C THR A 51 1.61 -0.31 14.81
N THR A 52 1.59 0.36 13.66
CA THR A 52 1.81 -0.26 12.35
C THR A 52 3.18 0.08 11.77
N GLN A 53 3.86 1.12 12.27
CA GLN A 53 5.16 1.55 11.73
C GLN A 53 6.19 1.81 12.84
N TYR A 54 7.47 1.75 12.49
CA TYR A 54 8.59 2.16 13.38
C TYR A 54 9.25 3.47 12.92
N ALA A 55 9.30 3.68 11.61
CA ALA A 55 9.97 4.80 10.97
C ALA A 55 9.13 6.07 10.91
N THR A 56 9.79 7.22 10.91
CA THR A 56 9.16 8.50 10.53
C THR A 56 8.78 8.49 9.05
N LEU A 57 8.06 9.51 8.58
CA LEU A 57 7.64 9.59 7.18
C LEU A 57 8.83 9.73 6.24
N GLU A 58 9.85 10.51 6.62
CA GLU A 58 11.08 10.68 5.83
C GLU A 58 11.85 9.38 5.77
N GLN A 59 11.99 8.67 6.89
CA GLN A 59 12.66 7.37 6.92
C GLN A 59 11.94 6.36 6.01
N GLN A 60 10.60 6.33 6.00
CA GLN A 60 9.82 5.52 5.06
C GLN A 60 10.09 5.95 3.61
N LEU A 61 10.11 7.27 3.32
CA LEU A 61 10.39 7.79 1.98
C LEU A 61 11.84 7.49 1.53
N ASP A 62 12.81 7.56 2.43
CA ASP A 62 14.21 7.22 2.16
C ASP A 62 14.35 5.71 1.87
N ALA A 63 13.60 4.87 2.58
CA ALA A 63 13.46 3.44 2.31
C ALA A 63 12.78 3.13 0.96
N GLY A 64 12.27 4.15 0.26
CA GLY A 64 11.68 4.02 -1.07
C GLY A 64 10.18 3.79 -1.07
N ILE A 65 9.51 3.90 0.08
CA ILE A 65 8.05 3.95 0.19
C ILE A 65 7.53 5.15 -0.60
N ARG A 66 6.52 4.96 -1.46
CA ARG A 66 5.94 6.04 -2.29
C ARG A 66 4.42 6.09 -2.20
N PHE A 67 3.81 5.23 -1.36
CA PHE A 67 2.39 5.25 -1.07
C PHE A 67 2.17 5.32 0.45
N LEU A 68 1.54 6.39 0.93
CA LEU A 68 1.30 6.64 2.35
C LEU A 68 -0.21 6.62 2.65
N ASP A 69 -0.67 5.70 3.50
CA ASP A 69 -2.03 5.66 4.05
C ASP A 69 -2.12 6.51 5.32
N VAL A 70 -2.67 7.71 5.21
CA VAL A 70 -2.80 8.68 6.31
C VAL A 70 -4.26 8.80 6.73
N ARG A 71 -4.52 8.54 8.01
CA ARG A 71 -5.87 8.53 8.58
C ARG A 71 -6.08 9.71 9.50
N ILE A 72 -7.18 10.43 9.29
CA ILE A 72 -7.43 11.73 9.92
C ILE A 72 -8.79 11.78 10.62
N LYS A 73 -8.88 12.67 11.62
CA LYS A 73 -10.11 13.13 12.25
C LYS A 73 -10.08 14.64 12.45
N VAL A 74 -11.24 15.25 12.60
CA VAL A 74 -11.39 16.63 13.03
C VAL A 74 -10.71 16.81 14.39
N ASP A 75 -9.90 17.86 14.49
CA ASP A 75 -9.34 18.33 15.75
C ASP A 75 -9.78 19.76 15.98
N ASP A 76 -10.91 19.93 16.65
CA ASP A 76 -11.45 21.23 17.07
C ASP A 76 -11.05 21.58 18.52
N ALA A 77 -10.07 20.86 19.08
CA ALA A 77 -9.57 21.15 20.43
C ALA A 77 -9.01 22.57 20.50
N GLY A 78 -9.41 23.32 21.53
CA GLY A 78 -8.92 24.69 21.75
C GLY A 78 -9.43 25.73 20.74
N GLY A 79 -10.47 25.43 19.95
CA GLY A 79 -11.10 26.40 19.04
C GLY A 79 -10.38 26.61 17.70
N THR A 80 -9.32 25.85 17.43
CA THR A 80 -8.65 25.86 16.12
C THR A 80 -9.26 24.78 15.24
N LYS A 81 -9.69 25.12 14.02
CA LYS A 81 -10.21 24.14 13.06
C LYS A 81 -9.06 23.36 12.43
N GLY A 82 -8.69 22.22 13.02
CA GLY A 82 -7.60 21.37 12.56
C GLY A 82 -8.04 19.99 12.05
N LEU A 83 -7.05 19.22 11.62
CA LEU A 83 -7.13 17.79 11.40
C LEU A 83 -5.97 17.13 12.13
N LYS A 84 -6.28 16.10 12.94
CA LYS A 84 -5.29 15.25 13.62
C LYS A 84 -5.21 13.89 12.95
N VAL A 85 -4.07 13.24 13.13
CA VAL A 85 -3.81 11.90 12.64
C VAL A 85 -4.22 10.87 13.70
N VAL A 86 -4.82 9.77 13.27
CA VAL A 86 -5.39 8.75 14.16
C VAL A 86 -5.14 7.33 13.67
N HIS A 87 -5.24 6.36 14.57
CA HIS A 87 -5.44 4.95 14.26
C HIS A 87 -6.80 4.53 14.84
N GLY A 88 -7.84 4.50 14.00
CA GLY A 88 -9.20 4.25 14.46
C GLY A 88 -9.67 5.28 15.49
N MET A 89 -9.85 4.87 16.74
CA MET A 89 -10.23 5.77 17.85
C MET A 89 -9.04 6.43 18.55
N GLU A 90 -7.83 5.95 18.33
CA GLU A 90 -6.63 6.43 19.00
C GLU A 90 -5.99 7.60 18.26
N ASP A 91 -5.62 8.65 18.98
CA ASP A 91 -4.84 9.75 18.41
C ASP A 91 -3.38 9.33 18.31
N VAL A 92 -2.75 9.62 17.16
CA VAL A 92 -1.30 9.44 17.01
C VAL A 92 -0.59 10.59 17.72
N GLY A 93 0.36 10.28 18.59
CA GLY A 93 1.19 11.26 19.28
C GLY A 93 2.12 12.03 18.32
N ASP A 94 2.34 13.31 18.60
CA ASP A 94 3.21 14.18 17.80
C ASP A 94 4.70 13.89 18.03
N TYR A 95 5.28 13.06 17.17
CA TYR A 95 6.71 12.73 17.21
C TYR A 95 7.62 13.71 16.47
N TYR A 96 7.08 14.80 15.88
CA TYR A 96 7.89 15.84 15.25
C TYR A 96 8.00 17.12 16.11
N GLY A 97 7.03 17.34 17.00
CA GLY A 97 6.98 18.50 17.87
C GLY A 97 7.00 18.12 19.34
N SER A 98 5.83 18.27 19.99
CA SER A 98 5.71 18.35 21.45
C SER A 98 5.87 17.02 22.19
N GLN A 99 5.83 15.88 21.50
CA GLN A 99 5.84 14.51 22.04
C GLN A 99 4.68 14.17 23.02
N THR A 100 3.93 15.16 23.49
CA THR A 100 2.75 15.00 24.34
C THR A 100 1.46 15.45 23.64
N GLY A 101 1.57 16.10 22.48
CA GLY A 101 0.45 16.53 21.65
C GLY A 101 0.02 15.50 20.62
N ARG A 102 -0.96 15.86 19.79
CA ARG A 102 -1.49 15.04 18.69
C ARG A 102 -0.76 15.42 17.40
N LEU A 103 -0.39 14.43 16.61
CA LEU A 103 0.20 14.67 15.30
C LEU A 103 -0.85 15.33 14.40
N SER A 104 -0.54 16.51 13.87
CA SER A 104 -1.44 17.22 12.96
C SER A 104 -1.24 16.78 11.51
N PHE A 105 -2.31 16.81 10.71
CA PHE A 105 -2.21 16.55 9.26
C PHE A 105 -1.37 17.63 8.54
N GLU A 106 -1.38 18.87 9.05
CA GLU A 106 -0.54 19.97 8.54
C GLU A 106 0.95 19.65 8.72
N THR A 107 1.33 19.10 9.87
CA THR A 107 2.68 18.58 10.10
C THR A 107 3.01 17.48 9.10
N VAL A 108 2.16 16.46 8.95
CA VAL A 108 2.38 15.36 7.98
C VAL A 108 2.64 15.87 6.57
N LEU A 109 1.79 16.77 6.06
CA LEU A 109 1.97 17.37 4.74
C LEU A 109 3.26 18.18 4.64
N THR A 110 3.59 18.97 5.67
CA THR A 110 4.83 19.76 5.72
C THR A 110 6.07 18.86 5.64
N ARG A 111 6.06 17.72 6.35
CA ARG A 111 7.19 16.77 6.36
C ARG A 111 7.39 16.12 4.99
N ILE A 112 6.31 15.63 4.37
CA ILE A 112 6.35 15.05 3.02
C ILE A 112 6.79 16.10 1.99
N HIS A 113 6.21 17.29 2.04
CA HIS A 113 6.53 18.39 1.13
C HIS A 113 7.99 18.83 1.25
N GLY A 114 8.50 18.95 2.49
CA GLY A 114 9.90 19.25 2.76
C GLY A 114 10.85 18.21 2.17
N TRP A 115 10.58 16.92 2.39
CA TRP A 115 11.37 15.83 1.81
C TRP A 115 11.38 15.88 0.28
N MET A 116 10.21 16.05 -0.35
CA MET A 116 10.09 16.13 -1.82
C MET A 116 10.78 17.35 -2.44
N ASN A 117 11.13 18.37 -1.65
CA ASN A 117 11.84 19.55 -2.13
C ASN A 117 13.35 19.50 -1.91
N GLN A 118 13.87 18.45 -1.27
CA GLN A 118 15.30 18.22 -1.20
C GLN A 118 15.86 17.94 -2.61
N PRO A 119 17.03 18.48 -2.99
CA PRO A 119 17.60 18.34 -4.34
C PRO A 119 17.65 16.91 -4.88
N GLU A 120 17.92 15.94 -4.02
CA GLU A 120 18.06 14.51 -4.28
C GLU A 120 16.72 13.81 -4.54
N HIS A 121 15.62 14.31 -3.97
CA HIS A 121 14.29 13.70 -4.04
C HIS A 121 13.31 14.49 -4.91
N ARG A 122 13.75 15.64 -5.45
CA ARG A 122 12.91 16.56 -6.23
C ARG A 122 12.17 15.86 -7.38
N ASP A 123 12.71 14.78 -7.89
CA ASP A 123 12.20 14.08 -9.06
C ASP A 123 11.35 12.84 -8.69
N GLU A 124 11.17 12.57 -7.40
CA GLU A 124 10.31 11.51 -6.87
C GLU A 124 8.84 11.94 -6.87
N CYS A 125 7.93 10.96 -6.90
CA CYS A 125 6.49 11.17 -6.77
C CYS A 125 5.97 10.44 -5.54
N VAL A 126 5.18 11.10 -4.70
CA VAL A 126 4.56 10.48 -3.53
C VAL A 126 3.06 10.42 -3.72
N ILE A 127 2.44 9.28 -3.43
CA ILE A 127 1.00 9.11 -3.35
C ILE A 127 0.61 9.16 -1.87
N ILE A 128 -0.30 10.06 -1.51
CA ILE A 128 -0.89 10.14 -0.18
C ILE A 128 -2.37 9.78 -0.27
N LYS A 129 -2.73 8.65 0.34
CA LYS A 129 -4.12 8.27 0.57
C LYS A 129 -4.57 8.89 1.88
N VAL A 130 -5.58 9.74 1.83
CA VAL A 130 -6.12 10.41 3.02
C VAL A 130 -7.51 9.85 3.32
N VAL A 131 -7.63 9.25 4.50
CA VAL A 131 -8.87 8.60 4.97
C VAL A 131 -9.46 9.40 6.12
N ASP A 132 -10.71 9.81 5.97
CA ASP A 132 -11.48 10.40 7.05
C ASP A 132 -12.10 9.32 7.94
N CYS A 133 -11.75 9.33 9.22
CA CYS A 133 -12.13 8.32 10.20
C CYS A 133 -13.18 8.80 11.21
N ASP A 134 -13.74 10.01 11.10
CA ASP A 134 -14.78 10.46 12.04
C ASP A 134 -16.12 9.75 11.84
N THR A 135 -16.42 9.33 10.60
CA THR A 135 -17.60 8.50 10.32
C THR A 135 -17.21 7.27 9.51
N PRO A 136 -17.53 6.05 9.99
CA PRO A 136 -17.19 4.81 9.29
C PRO A 136 -18.09 4.51 8.08
N ASP A 137 -19.24 5.18 7.95
CA ASP A 137 -20.22 4.94 6.88
C ASP A 137 -20.55 6.25 6.15
N LEU A 138 -20.62 6.16 4.81
CA LEU A 138 -21.11 7.20 3.91
C LEU A 138 -22.48 7.77 4.33
N ASN A 139 -23.36 6.92 4.83
CA ASN A 139 -24.72 7.28 5.26
C ASN A 139 -24.75 7.99 6.62
N ALA A 140 -23.70 7.82 7.42
CA ALA A 140 -23.57 8.45 8.73
C ALA A 140 -22.88 9.82 8.68
N GLU A 141 -22.37 10.22 7.51
CA GLU A 141 -21.66 11.48 7.34
C GLU A 141 -22.62 12.68 7.40
N ARG A 142 -22.37 13.61 8.31
CA ARG A 142 -23.24 14.78 8.54
C ARG A 142 -23.20 15.72 7.34
N ALA A 143 -24.33 16.37 7.02
CA ALA A 143 -24.45 17.25 5.86
C ALA A 143 -23.46 18.45 5.85
N GLY A 144 -23.01 18.90 7.02
CA GLY A 144 -22.07 20.03 7.19
C GLY A 144 -20.63 19.61 7.48
N TYR A 145 -20.27 18.34 7.24
CA TYR A 145 -18.94 17.84 7.49
C TYR A 145 -17.95 18.41 6.44
N ASP A 146 -16.98 19.21 6.89
CA ASP A 146 -16.14 20.09 6.06
C ASP A 146 -14.72 19.56 5.85
N THR A 147 -14.50 18.24 5.97
CA THR A 147 -13.16 17.64 5.83
C THR A 147 -12.49 17.97 4.50
N HIS A 148 -13.24 18.03 3.39
CA HIS A 148 -12.71 18.54 2.12
C HIS A 148 -12.11 19.94 2.28
N THR A 149 -12.87 20.88 2.83
CA THR A 149 -12.44 22.26 3.04
C THR A 149 -11.22 22.31 3.96
N ARG A 150 -11.21 21.54 5.05
CA ARG A 150 -10.08 21.50 5.99
C ARG A 150 -8.82 20.94 5.35
N VAL A 151 -8.92 19.82 4.63
CA VAL A 151 -7.77 19.24 3.90
C VAL A 151 -7.26 20.24 2.87
N HIS A 152 -8.13 20.84 2.08
CA HIS A 152 -7.76 21.84 1.07
C HIS A 152 -7.12 23.09 1.71
N ASP A 153 -7.66 23.62 2.79
CA ASP A 153 -7.12 24.80 3.47
C ASP A 153 -5.75 24.51 4.09
N ILE A 154 -5.57 23.34 4.72
CA ILE A 154 -4.25 22.89 5.20
C ILE A 154 -3.28 22.78 4.02
N TRP A 155 -3.70 22.16 2.91
CA TRP A 155 -2.91 21.99 1.70
C TRP A 155 -2.38 23.34 1.19
N LYS A 156 -3.26 24.35 1.09
CA LYS A 156 -2.92 25.72 0.71
C LYS A 156 -2.00 26.41 1.72
N ARG A 157 -2.21 26.19 3.03
CA ARG A 157 -1.35 26.79 4.07
C ARG A 157 0.07 26.25 4.02
N VAL A 158 0.25 24.94 3.84
CA VAL A 158 1.57 24.32 3.69
C VAL A 158 2.29 24.88 2.46
N GLU A 159 1.58 25.02 1.34
CA GLU A 159 2.13 25.61 0.12
C GLU A 159 2.51 27.09 0.32
N ALA A 160 1.62 27.91 0.89
CA ALA A 160 1.88 29.31 1.15
C ALA A 160 3.00 29.55 2.18
N GLY A 161 3.14 28.65 3.15
CA GLY A 161 4.20 28.68 4.17
C GLY A 161 5.58 28.26 3.64
N SER A 162 5.67 27.80 2.38
CA SER A 162 6.89 27.21 1.80
C SER A 162 7.30 27.91 0.49
N PRO A 163 7.55 29.23 0.50
CA PRO A 163 7.87 29.98 -0.72
C PRO A 163 9.15 29.44 -1.39
N GLY A 164 9.09 29.25 -2.71
CA GLY A 164 10.21 28.69 -3.49
C GLY A 164 10.24 27.16 -3.56
N MET A 165 9.38 26.47 -2.83
CA MET A 165 9.14 25.03 -2.99
C MET A 165 8.15 24.77 -4.15
N LYS A 166 8.16 23.52 -4.63
CA LYS A 166 7.21 23.06 -5.66
C LYS A 166 5.78 23.14 -5.15
N SER A 167 4.87 23.53 -6.04
CA SER A 167 3.43 23.62 -5.75
C SER A 167 2.84 22.24 -5.42
N LEU A 168 1.96 22.20 -4.42
CA LEU A 168 1.20 21.00 -4.05
C LEU A 168 -0.11 20.89 -4.84
N ASP A 169 -0.56 21.95 -5.52
CA ASP A 169 -1.87 22.04 -6.19
C ASP A 169 -2.05 21.17 -7.43
N PHE A 170 -0.99 20.52 -7.91
CA PHE A 170 -1.01 19.81 -9.19
C PHE A 170 -2.08 18.70 -9.27
N ASN A 171 -2.35 17.99 -8.17
CA ASN A 171 -3.26 16.82 -8.17
C ASN A 171 -4.77 17.17 -8.11
N THR A 172 -5.11 18.45 -7.95
CA THR A 172 -6.48 18.92 -7.67
C THR A 172 -7.33 19.10 -8.92
N GLN A 173 -6.77 18.72 -10.08
CA GLN A 173 -7.30 19.06 -11.41
C GLN A 173 -7.27 17.89 -12.40
N HIS A 174 -7.36 16.64 -11.92
CA HIS A 174 -7.38 15.47 -12.81
C HIS A 174 -8.68 14.68 -12.68
N SER A 175 -9.20 14.23 -13.83
CA SER A 175 -10.22 13.19 -13.93
C SER A 175 -9.61 11.82 -13.64
N THR A 176 -10.45 10.82 -13.30
CA THR A 176 -9.98 9.44 -13.12
C THR A 176 -9.24 8.91 -14.34
N ALA A 177 -9.73 9.20 -15.55
CA ALA A 177 -9.08 8.76 -16.78
C ALA A 177 -7.66 9.37 -16.93
N GLU A 178 -7.50 10.66 -16.61
CA GLU A 178 -6.18 11.31 -16.59
C GLU A 178 -5.26 10.69 -15.53
N PHE A 179 -5.77 10.34 -14.34
CA PHE A 179 -5.00 9.64 -13.30
C PHE A 179 -4.55 8.24 -13.74
N LEU A 180 -5.41 7.49 -14.42
CA LEU A 180 -5.11 6.13 -14.90
C LEU A 180 -4.11 6.13 -16.06
N GLU A 181 -3.96 7.24 -16.78
CA GLU A 181 -2.99 7.37 -17.87
C GLU A 181 -1.77 8.22 -17.48
N MET A 182 -1.68 8.65 -16.21
CA MET A 182 -0.60 9.50 -15.73
C MET A 182 0.73 8.77 -15.84
N THR A 183 1.67 9.35 -16.57
CA THR A 183 3.03 8.81 -16.71
C THR A 183 3.92 9.22 -15.56
N LEU A 184 5.00 8.49 -15.33
CA LEU A 184 6.00 8.84 -14.32
C LEU A 184 6.64 10.22 -14.61
N HIS A 185 6.84 10.57 -15.89
CA HIS A 185 7.27 11.92 -16.26
C HIS A 185 6.28 13.00 -15.83
N GLN A 186 4.98 12.74 -15.95
CA GLN A 186 3.95 13.63 -15.43
C GLN A 186 3.85 13.57 -13.90
N ALA A 187 4.21 12.50 -13.24
CA ALA A 187 4.06 12.38 -11.78
C ALA A 187 5.27 12.95 -11.01
N LYS A 188 6.42 12.98 -11.66
CA LYS A 188 7.71 13.45 -11.14
C LYS A 188 7.60 14.77 -10.36
N GLY A 189 8.06 14.76 -9.11
CA GLY A 189 8.07 15.91 -8.22
C GLY A 189 6.71 16.34 -7.69
N ARG A 190 5.68 15.48 -7.77
CA ARG A 190 4.30 15.80 -7.37
C ARG A 190 3.82 14.88 -6.24
N LEU A 191 3.11 15.48 -5.29
CA LEU A 191 2.34 14.78 -4.27
C LEU A 191 0.94 14.50 -4.83
N LEU A 192 0.55 13.25 -4.97
CA LEU A 192 -0.71 12.82 -5.55
C LEU A 192 -1.69 12.38 -4.45
N LEU A 193 -2.80 13.09 -4.33
CA LEU A 193 -3.84 12.80 -3.35
C LEU A 193 -4.77 11.69 -3.87
N TRP A 194 -4.95 10.66 -3.05
CA TRP A 194 -6.01 9.67 -3.17
C TRP A 194 -7.01 9.91 -2.03
N ARG A 195 -8.23 10.33 -2.39
CA ARG A 195 -9.19 10.88 -1.45
C ARG A 195 -10.19 9.82 -0.99
N VAL A 196 -10.25 9.57 0.32
CA VAL A 196 -11.29 8.75 0.99
C VAL A 196 -12.07 9.61 2.00
N PHE A 197 -12.52 10.77 1.55
CA PHE A 197 -13.41 11.70 2.25
C PHE A 197 -14.31 12.39 1.24
N LYS A 198 -15.47 12.91 1.64
CA LYS A 198 -16.46 13.45 0.72
C LYS A 198 -15.97 14.70 0.00
N ASP A 199 -16.24 14.79 -1.30
CA ASP A 199 -16.10 16.03 -2.08
C ASP A 199 -17.51 16.45 -2.54
N PRO A 200 -18.02 17.61 -2.08
CA PRO A 200 -19.38 18.04 -2.40
C PRO A 200 -19.59 18.38 -3.88
N GLU A 201 -18.51 18.68 -4.62
CA GLU A 201 -18.59 19.11 -6.03
C GLU A 201 -18.51 17.92 -7.00
N VAL A 202 -17.85 16.82 -6.62
CA VAL A 202 -17.63 15.66 -7.52
C VAL A 202 -18.90 14.88 -7.84
N LEU A 203 -19.86 14.80 -6.91
CA LEU A 203 -21.18 14.19 -7.18
C LEU A 203 -21.96 14.93 -8.28
N GLN A 204 -21.65 16.20 -8.53
CA GLN A 204 -22.32 17.01 -9.54
C GLN A 204 -21.60 16.95 -10.91
N GLY A 205 -20.42 16.34 -11.00
CA GLY A 205 -19.67 16.17 -12.25
C GLY A 205 -19.24 17.49 -12.92
N THR A 206 -19.30 18.61 -12.19
CA THR A 206 -19.09 19.97 -12.71
C THR A 206 -17.62 20.42 -12.66
N ARG A 207 -16.74 19.73 -11.92
CA ARG A 207 -15.31 20.08 -11.77
C ARG A 207 -14.37 18.86 -11.82
N LYS A 208 -13.11 19.10 -12.19
CA LYS A 208 -11.98 18.18 -11.95
C LYS A 208 -11.83 17.94 -10.44
N ALA A 209 -11.66 16.69 -10.02
CA ALA A 209 -11.72 16.29 -8.62
C ALA A 209 -10.46 16.71 -7.84
N PHE A 210 -10.64 17.01 -6.55
CA PHE A 210 -9.53 17.15 -5.60
C PHE A 210 -8.95 15.75 -5.29
N GLY A 211 -7.95 15.34 -6.07
CA GLY A 211 -7.33 14.01 -6.00
C GLY A 211 -8.13 12.90 -6.71
N LEU A 212 -7.57 11.68 -6.70
CA LEU A 212 -8.27 10.50 -7.18
C LEU A 212 -9.41 10.15 -6.21
N ASP A 213 -10.65 10.14 -6.70
CA ASP A 213 -11.82 9.83 -5.87
C ASP A 213 -11.89 8.34 -5.53
N LEU A 214 -11.70 8.02 -4.25
CA LEU A 214 -11.88 6.71 -3.64
C LEU A 214 -12.87 6.75 -2.47
N TYR A 215 -13.73 7.78 -2.41
CA TYR A 215 -14.68 8.00 -1.32
C TYR A 215 -15.59 6.79 -1.05
N ALA A 216 -15.90 6.00 -2.08
CA ALA A 216 -16.67 4.77 -1.94
C ALA A 216 -16.08 3.78 -0.91
N LEU A 217 -14.76 3.82 -0.65
CA LEU A 217 -14.11 2.99 0.37
C LEU A 217 -14.64 3.23 1.79
N LYS A 218 -15.27 4.38 2.08
CA LYS A 218 -15.98 4.60 3.35
C LYS A 218 -17.24 3.74 3.50
N ASN A 219 -17.66 2.97 2.49
CA ASN A 219 -18.72 1.99 2.68
C ASN A 219 -18.14 0.70 3.27
N GLU A 220 -17.94 0.70 4.59
CA GLU A 220 -17.43 -0.48 5.30
C GLU A 220 -18.23 -1.74 4.99
N ALA A 221 -19.57 -1.68 4.97
CA ALA A 221 -20.39 -2.85 4.65
C ALA A 221 -20.06 -3.52 3.30
N ARG A 222 -19.51 -2.76 2.34
CA ARG A 222 -19.10 -3.25 1.02
C ARG A 222 -17.60 -3.60 0.92
N TYR A 223 -16.74 -2.83 1.58
CA TYR A 223 -15.30 -2.86 1.36
C TYR A 223 -14.51 -3.40 2.56
N ASP A 224 -15.08 -3.33 3.76
CA ASP A 224 -14.49 -3.81 5.00
C ASP A 224 -14.26 -5.32 4.96
N ASN A 225 -13.03 -5.73 5.23
CA ASN A 225 -12.65 -7.14 5.32
C ASN A 225 -13.06 -7.96 4.08
N ASN A 226 -13.01 -7.32 2.90
CA ASN A 226 -13.38 -7.92 1.63
C ASN A 226 -12.14 -8.52 0.94
N PRO A 227 -12.16 -9.81 0.55
CA PRO A 227 -11.04 -10.41 -0.17
C PRO A 227 -10.75 -9.73 -1.50
N TYR A 228 -11.77 -9.23 -2.20
CA TYR A 228 -11.62 -8.58 -3.50
C TYR A 228 -12.67 -7.49 -3.69
N PHE A 229 -12.23 -6.27 -3.99
CA PHE A 229 -13.13 -5.17 -4.26
C PHE A 229 -12.67 -4.29 -5.40
N ASP A 230 -13.65 -3.64 -6.03
CA ASP A 230 -13.44 -2.66 -7.08
C ASP A 230 -14.07 -1.33 -6.68
N VAL A 231 -13.32 -0.25 -6.87
CA VAL A 231 -13.77 1.14 -6.72
C VAL A 231 -13.91 1.74 -8.10
N HIS A 232 -15.10 2.26 -8.39
CA HIS A 232 -15.41 2.87 -9.68
C HIS A 232 -15.43 4.39 -9.58
N SER A 233 -15.02 5.06 -10.67
CA SER A 233 -15.15 6.51 -10.78
C SER A 233 -16.62 6.94 -10.73
N PRO A 234 -16.93 8.09 -10.13
CA PRO A 234 -18.23 8.74 -10.32
C PRO A 234 -18.52 8.95 -11.82
N ALA A 235 -19.75 8.70 -12.28
CA ALA A 235 -20.15 8.95 -13.66
C ALA A 235 -21.55 9.59 -13.72
N PRO A 236 -21.67 10.85 -14.16
CA PRO A 236 -22.97 11.46 -14.46
C PRO A 236 -23.54 10.89 -15.76
N GLY A 237 -24.85 10.63 -15.80
CA GLY A 237 -25.64 10.56 -17.04
C GLY A 237 -25.20 9.53 -18.08
N GLY A 238 -25.00 8.26 -17.70
CA GLY A 238 -24.78 7.16 -18.66
C GLY A 238 -23.37 7.11 -19.28
N ARG A 239 -22.41 7.90 -18.79
CA ARG A 239 -20.99 7.76 -19.17
C ARG A 239 -20.38 6.48 -18.60
N ALA A 240 -19.38 5.92 -19.29
CA ALA A 240 -18.66 4.74 -18.83
C ALA A 240 -17.94 5.04 -17.49
N GLN A 241 -18.17 4.19 -16.50
CA GLN A 241 -17.43 4.20 -15.24
C GLN A 241 -16.07 3.51 -15.44
N TRP A 242 -15.00 4.16 -15.00
CA TRP A 242 -13.68 3.55 -14.93
C TRP A 242 -13.57 2.77 -13.63
N VAL A 243 -12.87 1.63 -13.65
CA VAL A 243 -12.37 1.03 -12.42
C VAL A 243 -11.15 1.84 -11.99
N SER A 244 -11.29 2.63 -10.91
CA SER A 244 -10.19 3.45 -10.37
C SER A 244 -9.16 2.57 -9.66
N LEU A 245 -9.65 1.63 -8.84
CA LEU A 245 -8.83 0.81 -7.96
C LEU A 245 -9.44 -0.59 -7.85
N ARG A 246 -8.58 -1.60 -7.95
CA ARG A 246 -8.85 -2.99 -7.57
C ARG A 246 -8.05 -3.31 -6.34
N GLY A 247 -8.70 -3.72 -5.27
CA GLY A 247 -8.06 -3.94 -3.99
C GLY A 247 -8.39 -5.28 -3.36
N GLN A 248 -7.55 -5.69 -2.43
CA GLN A 248 -7.84 -6.68 -1.42
C GLN A 248 -7.67 -5.98 -0.07
N SER A 249 -8.50 -6.32 0.93
CA SER A 249 -8.32 -5.83 2.31
C SER A 249 -8.90 -6.83 3.32
N LEU A 250 -8.36 -8.06 3.35
CA LEU A 250 -8.60 -8.99 4.47
C LEU A 250 -7.73 -8.56 5.64
N TYR A 251 -8.19 -7.61 6.44
CA TYR A 251 -7.38 -7.02 7.50
C TYR A 251 -7.83 -7.40 8.91
N THR A 252 -8.93 -8.15 9.09
CA THR A 252 -9.37 -8.61 10.41
C THR A 252 -9.39 -10.13 10.53
N TRP A 253 -9.28 -10.63 11.75
CA TRP A 253 -9.39 -12.06 12.05
C TRP A 253 -10.80 -12.63 11.87
N LYS A 254 -11.80 -11.78 11.63
CA LYS A 254 -13.17 -12.23 11.33
C LYS A 254 -13.18 -12.73 9.89
N PHE A 255 -13.60 -13.97 9.64
CA PHE A 255 -13.69 -14.48 8.27
C PHE A 255 -14.97 -15.25 8.07
N LYS A 256 -15.66 -15.05 6.95
CA LYS A 256 -16.91 -15.76 6.61
C LYS A 256 -16.67 -17.12 5.94
N GLY A 257 -15.43 -17.63 5.96
CA GLY A 257 -15.06 -18.93 5.38
C GLY A 257 -15.28 -20.12 6.31
N PRO A 258 -14.95 -21.35 5.86
CA PRO A 258 -15.22 -22.60 6.60
C PRO A 258 -14.63 -22.63 8.00
N GLN A 259 -13.49 -21.98 8.20
CA GLN A 259 -12.76 -21.92 9.48
C GLN A 259 -13.28 -20.81 10.40
N GLN A 260 -14.19 -19.95 9.94
CA GLN A 260 -14.77 -18.78 10.64
C GLN A 260 -13.76 -17.77 11.22
N THR A 261 -12.46 -18.02 11.06
CA THR A 261 -11.33 -17.19 11.48
C THR A 261 -10.35 -17.10 10.31
N LEU A 262 -9.82 -15.91 10.04
CA LEU A 262 -8.80 -15.72 9.01
C LEU A 262 -7.51 -16.45 9.38
N THR A 263 -6.89 -17.17 8.46
CA THR A 263 -5.52 -17.69 8.60
C THR A 263 -4.52 -16.88 7.77
N TYR A 264 -3.22 -17.00 8.04
CA TYR A 264 -2.22 -16.42 7.12
C TYR A 264 -2.30 -17.07 5.73
N ALA A 265 -2.70 -18.35 5.64
CA ALA A 265 -2.93 -18.99 4.35
C ALA A 265 -4.08 -18.31 3.57
N ASP A 266 -5.22 -18.04 4.21
CA ASP A 266 -6.34 -17.32 3.57
C ASP A 266 -5.92 -15.91 3.12
N LYS A 267 -5.25 -15.17 4.01
CA LYS A 267 -4.69 -13.85 3.70
C LYS A 267 -3.78 -13.93 2.49
N MET A 268 -2.79 -14.81 2.52
CA MET A 268 -1.78 -14.92 1.48
C MET A 268 -2.35 -15.44 0.16
N ASN A 269 -3.38 -16.28 0.17
CA ASN A 269 -4.07 -16.68 -1.05
C ASN A 269 -4.84 -15.51 -1.69
N ALA A 270 -5.45 -14.63 -0.90
CA ALA A 270 -6.03 -13.40 -1.41
C ALA A 270 -4.96 -12.45 -1.98
N VAL A 271 -3.79 -12.37 -1.32
CA VAL A 271 -2.62 -11.63 -1.81
C VAL A 271 -2.15 -12.18 -3.16
N VAL A 272 -1.96 -13.50 -3.29
CA VAL A 272 -1.51 -14.17 -4.53
C VAL A 272 -2.45 -13.89 -5.68
N HIS A 273 -3.77 -13.97 -5.47
CA HIS A 273 -4.76 -13.65 -6.48
C HIS A 273 -4.61 -12.20 -6.96
N ARG A 274 -4.44 -11.25 -6.04
CA ARG A 274 -4.33 -9.83 -6.41
C ARG A 274 -3.00 -9.50 -7.11
N LEU A 275 -1.91 -10.21 -6.78
CA LEU A 275 -0.65 -10.12 -7.54
C LEU A 275 -0.81 -10.59 -8.98
N TYR A 276 -1.53 -11.70 -9.18
CA TYR A 276 -1.85 -12.20 -10.51
C TYR A 276 -2.63 -11.16 -11.31
N ASP A 277 -3.67 -10.58 -10.70
CA ASP A 277 -4.49 -9.54 -11.35
C ASP A 277 -3.68 -8.30 -11.72
N ALA A 278 -2.77 -7.85 -10.85
CA ALA A 278 -1.88 -6.75 -11.15
C ALA A 278 -0.98 -7.08 -12.34
N TRP A 279 -0.31 -8.23 -12.31
CA TRP A 279 0.63 -8.61 -13.36
C TRP A 279 -0.06 -8.80 -14.72
N CYS A 280 -1.20 -9.50 -14.74
CA CYS A 280 -1.99 -9.73 -15.95
C CYS A 280 -2.74 -8.48 -16.42
N GLY A 281 -3.22 -7.65 -15.50
CA GLY A 281 -3.93 -6.40 -15.81
C GLY A 281 -3.08 -5.45 -16.62
N HIS A 282 -1.75 -5.53 -16.46
CA HIS A 282 -0.76 -4.77 -17.22
C HIS A 282 -0.08 -5.60 -18.33
N THR A 283 -0.68 -6.70 -18.79
CA THR A 283 -0.22 -7.47 -19.95
C THR A 283 -0.98 -7.08 -21.22
N GLU A 284 -0.29 -6.93 -22.35
CA GLU A 284 -0.92 -6.50 -23.60
C GLU A 284 -1.95 -7.52 -24.10
N GLY A 285 -3.14 -7.04 -24.47
CA GLY A 285 -4.22 -7.88 -25.00
C GLY A 285 -4.99 -8.71 -23.95
N VAL A 286 -4.71 -8.53 -22.65
CA VAL A 286 -5.36 -9.31 -21.57
C VAL A 286 -6.57 -8.59 -20.96
N SER A 287 -6.48 -7.28 -20.73
CA SER A 287 -7.55 -6.48 -20.11
C SER A 287 -8.11 -5.43 -21.08
N LYS A 288 -9.40 -5.10 -20.95
CA LYS A 288 -9.96 -3.94 -21.66
C LYS A 288 -9.44 -2.65 -21.03
N ARG A 289 -9.35 -1.56 -21.79
CA ARG A 289 -8.88 -0.26 -21.27
C ARG A 289 -9.69 0.27 -20.07
N THR A 290 -10.98 -0.05 -19.98
CA THR A 290 -11.86 0.32 -18.86
C THR A 290 -11.64 -0.55 -17.59
N GLU A 291 -10.91 -1.65 -17.73
CA GLU A 291 -10.51 -2.56 -16.65
C GLU A 291 -9.08 -2.25 -16.15
N ASP A 292 -8.34 -1.39 -16.89
CA ASP A 292 -6.96 -0.99 -16.62
C ASP A 292 -6.93 0.04 -15.47
N SER A 293 -6.65 -0.46 -14.27
CA SER A 293 -6.86 0.20 -12.97
C SER A 293 -5.60 0.14 -12.12
N TYR A 294 -5.54 0.94 -11.05
CA TYR A 294 -4.53 0.69 -10.01
C TYR A 294 -4.87 -0.60 -9.25
N CYS A 295 -3.87 -1.40 -8.92
CA CYS A 295 -4.02 -2.57 -8.06
C CYS A 295 -3.41 -2.30 -6.68
N LEU A 296 -4.15 -2.60 -5.62
CA LEU A 296 -3.76 -2.44 -4.22
C LEU A 296 -3.82 -3.78 -3.51
N ASN A 297 -2.76 -4.13 -2.79
CA ASN A 297 -2.67 -5.36 -2.02
C ASN A 297 -2.22 -5.04 -0.59
N GLU A 298 -3.13 -5.17 0.36
CA GLU A 298 -2.90 -4.87 1.77
C GLU A 298 -2.40 -6.13 2.48
N LEU A 299 -1.19 -6.09 3.04
CA LEU A 299 -0.64 -7.22 3.81
C LEU A 299 -1.00 -7.16 5.30
N ASN A 300 -1.35 -5.98 5.81
CA ASN A 300 -1.68 -5.72 7.20
C ASN A 300 -2.82 -6.62 7.71
N ILE A 301 -2.71 -7.02 8.98
CA ILE A 301 -3.78 -7.69 9.74
C ILE A 301 -3.83 -7.03 11.12
N ALA A 302 -5.02 -6.55 11.50
CA ALA A 302 -5.32 -5.94 12.78
C ALA A 302 -5.03 -6.88 13.95
N ALA A 303 -4.82 -6.30 15.13
CA ALA A 303 -4.72 -7.06 16.36
C ALA A 303 -6.02 -7.81 16.69
N ILE A 304 -5.90 -8.95 17.37
CA ILE A 304 -7.05 -9.59 18.02
C ILE A 304 -7.39 -8.80 19.28
N TYR A 305 -8.60 -8.27 19.35
CA TYR A 305 -9.10 -7.55 20.53
C TYR A 305 -9.83 -8.52 21.48
N GLN A 306 -9.45 -8.50 22.77
CA GLN A 306 -9.93 -9.41 23.83
C GLN A 306 -11.37 -9.15 24.30
N SER A 307 -12.16 -8.28 23.65
CA SER A 307 -13.49 -7.88 24.18
C SER A 307 -14.66 -8.77 23.78
N SER A 308 -14.45 -9.84 23.01
CA SER A 308 -15.45 -10.91 22.88
C SER A 308 -15.17 -11.94 23.96
N GLY A 309 -16.18 -12.30 24.78
CA GLY A 309 -16.08 -13.30 25.86
C GLY A 309 -15.63 -14.72 25.43
N ASP A 310 -15.23 -14.90 24.18
CA ASP A 310 -14.91 -16.17 23.54
C ASP A 310 -13.40 -16.51 23.49
N ARG A 311 -12.49 -15.60 23.90
CA ARG A 311 -11.03 -15.84 23.80
C ARG A 311 -10.22 -15.27 24.99
N GLN A 312 -10.47 -15.78 26.19
CA GLN A 312 -9.68 -15.43 27.38
C GLN A 312 -8.31 -16.14 27.46
N ASP A 313 -8.04 -17.08 26.55
CA ASP A 313 -6.89 -18.00 26.54
C ASP A 313 -5.80 -17.62 25.53
N VAL A 314 -6.00 -16.56 24.74
CA VAL A 314 -5.07 -16.18 23.67
C VAL A 314 -4.08 -15.12 24.17
N GLU A 315 -2.77 -15.40 24.09
CA GLU A 315 -1.71 -14.42 24.29
C GLU A 315 -1.82 -13.32 23.21
N VAL A 316 -2.50 -12.21 23.53
CA VAL A 316 -2.84 -11.12 22.58
C VAL A 316 -1.62 -10.52 21.88
N GLU A 317 -0.46 -10.54 22.54
CA GLU A 317 0.84 -10.12 21.98
C GLU A 317 1.21 -10.90 20.71
N ARG A 318 0.76 -12.16 20.56
CA ARG A 318 0.97 -12.98 19.37
C ARG A 318 0.26 -12.44 18.12
N TYR A 319 -0.66 -11.51 18.28
CA TYR A 319 -1.50 -11.01 17.20
C TYR A 319 -1.33 -9.53 16.94
N TYR A 320 -0.33 -8.88 17.55
CA TYR A 320 -0.03 -7.48 17.25
C TYR A 320 0.34 -7.29 15.77
N PRO A 321 0.13 -6.08 15.21
CA PRO A 321 0.47 -5.80 13.82
C PRO A 321 1.91 -6.20 13.47
N VAL A 322 2.86 -5.96 14.37
CA VAL A 322 4.27 -6.38 14.21
C VAL A 322 4.43 -7.90 14.11
N THR A 323 3.70 -8.67 14.92
CA THR A 323 3.76 -10.14 14.90
C THR A 323 3.17 -10.71 13.62
N ASN A 324 2.09 -10.08 13.12
CA ASN A 324 1.49 -10.43 11.84
C ASN A 324 2.43 -10.10 10.67
N ALA A 325 3.01 -8.90 10.67
CA ALA A 325 3.96 -8.46 9.65
C ALA A 325 5.19 -9.39 9.58
N THR A 326 5.80 -9.71 10.72
CA THR A 326 6.97 -10.61 10.79
C THR A 326 6.68 -12.04 10.34
N SER A 327 5.41 -12.47 10.33
CA SER A 327 5.00 -13.76 9.80
C SER A 327 4.62 -13.72 8.31
N ILE A 328 3.98 -12.64 7.86
CA ILE A 328 3.47 -12.48 6.49
C ILE A 328 4.57 -12.04 5.52
N HIS A 329 5.47 -11.15 5.95
CA HIS A 329 6.49 -10.59 5.08
C HIS A 329 7.46 -11.65 4.52
N PRO A 330 7.95 -12.64 5.29
CA PRO A 330 8.78 -13.70 4.73
C PRO A 330 8.05 -14.52 3.66
N LEU A 331 6.79 -14.87 3.89
CA LEU A 331 5.96 -15.60 2.92
C LEU A 331 5.85 -14.80 1.60
N MET A 332 5.50 -13.53 1.71
CA MET A 332 5.44 -12.63 0.56
C MET A 332 6.81 -12.47 -0.12
N GLY A 333 7.89 -12.35 0.66
CA GLY A 333 9.25 -12.21 0.17
C GLY A 333 9.71 -13.41 -0.66
N GLU A 334 9.47 -14.63 -0.18
CA GLU A 334 9.76 -15.87 -0.92
C GLU A 334 9.01 -15.91 -2.25
N LEU A 335 7.72 -15.53 -2.24
CA LEU A 335 6.90 -15.49 -3.44
C LEU A 335 7.40 -14.46 -4.47
N LEU A 336 7.70 -13.24 -4.01
CA LEU A 336 8.26 -12.19 -4.88
C LEU A 336 9.62 -12.60 -5.46
N GLU A 337 10.46 -13.30 -4.68
CA GLU A 337 11.75 -13.76 -5.15
C GLU A 337 11.62 -14.85 -6.23
N GLN A 338 10.65 -15.77 -6.08
CA GLN A 338 10.30 -16.70 -7.16
C GLN A 338 9.85 -15.96 -8.44
N MET A 339 9.04 -14.90 -8.31
CA MET A 339 8.58 -14.11 -9.47
C MET A 339 9.71 -13.35 -10.15
N LEU A 340 10.71 -12.90 -9.40
CA LEU A 340 11.86 -12.14 -9.91
C LEU A 340 12.99 -13.05 -10.43
N ALA A 341 13.02 -14.31 -10.02
CA ALA A 341 14.06 -15.25 -10.41
C ALA A 341 14.15 -15.42 -11.94
N PRO A 342 15.37 -15.36 -12.53
CA PRO A 342 15.58 -15.67 -13.95
C PRO A 342 15.10 -17.07 -14.33
N GLN A 343 15.27 -18.03 -13.41
CA GLN A 343 14.79 -19.40 -13.53
C GLN A 343 13.99 -19.75 -12.25
N PRO A 344 12.69 -19.43 -12.20
CA PRO A 344 11.86 -19.76 -11.04
C PRO A 344 11.79 -21.28 -10.86
N THR A 345 11.69 -21.70 -9.61
CA THR A 345 11.49 -23.12 -9.29
C THR A 345 10.02 -23.52 -9.29
N LEU A 346 9.12 -22.53 -9.23
CA LEU A 346 7.69 -22.72 -9.31
C LEU A 346 7.18 -22.65 -10.77
N PRO A 347 6.07 -23.32 -11.10
CA PRO A 347 5.47 -23.25 -12.44
C PRO A 347 5.10 -21.81 -12.83
N THR A 348 5.54 -21.33 -14.00
CA THR A 348 5.30 -19.96 -14.46
C THR A 348 4.76 -19.90 -15.87
N LEU A 349 3.92 -18.89 -16.14
CA LEU A 349 3.42 -18.55 -17.47
C LEU A 349 4.59 -18.14 -18.37
N SER A 350 5.20 -19.12 -19.03
CA SER A 350 6.36 -18.94 -19.90
C SER A 350 6.02 -18.37 -21.29
N HIS A 351 4.73 -18.23 -21.62
CA HIS A 351 4.25 -17.97 -22.99
C HIS A 351 3.57 -16.61 -23.19
N LYS A 352 3.42 -15.78 -22.15
CA LYS A 352 2.86 -14.41 -22.27
C LYS A 352 3.90 -13.41 -21.77
N GLY A 353 4.36 -12.50 -22.65
CA GLY A 353 5.22 -11.41 -22.24
C GLY A 353 4.41 -10.35 -21.49
N ALA A 354 4.75 -10.04 -20.24
CA ALA A 354 4.23 -8.86 -19.55
C ALA A 354 4.53 -7.58 -20.36
N ARG A 355 3.76 -6.50 -20.15
CA ARG A 355 4.25 -5.19 -20.59
C ARG A 355 5.38 -4.77 -19.67
N GLY A 356 6.49 -4.36 -20.27
CA GLY A 356 7.69 -3.96 -19.52
C GLY A 356 8.21 -5.11 -18.66
N ASN A 357 8.37 -4.84 -17.36
CA ASN A 357 8.92 -5.81 -16.40
C ASN A 357 7.85 -6.62 -15.66
N GLY A 358 6.56 -6.38 -15.89
CA GLY A 358 5.47 -6.90 -15.06
C GLY A 358 5.36 -6.18 -13.71
N SER A 359 4.14 -6.02 -13.21
CA SER A 359 3.89 -5.25 -11.98
C SER A 359 3.11 -6.07 -10.96
N VAL A 360 3.45 -5.87 -9.69
CA VAL A 360 2.68 -6.38 -8.55
C VAL A 360 1.72 -5.33 -7.96
N GLY A 361 1.64 -4.16 -8.59
CA GLY A 361 0.81 -3.04 -8.13
C GLY A 361 1.37 -2.37 -6.88
N ILE A 362 0.47 -1.81 -6.08
CA ILE A 362 0.79 -1.15 -4.81
C ILE A 362 0.68 -2.18 -3.69
N ILE A 363 1.75 -2.39 -2.92
CA ILE A 363 1.75 -3.31 -1.77
C ILE A 363 1.85 -2.50 -0.48
N LEU A 364 0.89 -2.66 0.44
CA LEU A 364 0.88 -1.98 1.73
C LEU A 364 1.39 -2.88 2.85
N PHE A 365 2.40 -2.39 3.57
CA PHE A 365 3.04 -3.07 4.68
C PHE A 365 2.68 -2.43 6.02
N ASP A 366 2.51 -3.27 7.04
CA ASP A 366 2.81 -2.89 8.42
C ASP A 366 4.31 -3.14 8.63
N TRP A 367 5.05 -2.23 9.26
CA TRP A 367 6.47 -2.40 9.56
C TRP A 367 7.33 -2.65 8.31
N ALA A 368 7.32 -1.68 7.38
CA ALA A 368 8.03 -1.82 6.11
C ALA A 368 9.57 -1.97 6.26
N ASP A 369 10.16 -1.38 7.29
CA ASP A 369 11.62 -1.36 7.52
C ASP A 369 12.16 -2.58 8.26
N ASP A 370 13.49 -2.76 8.23
CA ASP A 370 14.21 -3.80 8.97
C ASP A 370 13.90 -3.70 10.48
N PRO A 371 13.21 -4.68 11.07
CA PRO A 371 12.80 -4.64 12.47
C PRO A 371 13.96 -4.88 13.45
N THR A 372 15.22 -5.03 13.02
CA THR A 372 16.38 -5.22 13.90
C THR A 372 16.55 -4.12 14.96
N GLY A 373 16.04 -2.90 14.72
CA GLY A 373 16.00 -1.80 15.70
C GLY A 373 14.84 -1.84 16.72
N ALA A 374 13.91 -2.79 16.59
CA ALA A 374 12.70 -2.90 17.40
C ALA A 374 12.94 -3.79 18.64
N LEU A 375 13.76 -3.32 19.58
CA LEU A 375 14.21 -4.06 20.76
C LEU A 375 13.12 -4.60 21.72
N ARG A 376 11.82 -4.28 21.53
CA ARG A 376 10.77 -4.66 22.49
C ARG A 376 10.24 -6.09 22.33
N ASP A 377 10.18 -6.63 21.11
CA ASP A 377 9.56 -7.94 20.86
C ASP A 377 10.34 -8.85 19.89
N PHE A 378 11.52 -8.39 19.42
CA PHE A 378 12.32 -9.04 18.38
C PHE A 378 12.88 -10.42 18.76
N GLU A 379 13.07 -10.72 20.05
CA GLU A 379 13.60 -12.03 20.47
C GLU A 379 12.68 -13.21 20.11
N LYS A 380 11.38 -12.95 19.86
CA LYS A 380 10.40 -13.96 19.44
C LYS A 380 10.11 -13.98 17.93
N THR A 381 10.55 -12.96 17.18
CA THR A 381 10.27 -12.82 15.74
C THR A 381 11.56 -12.92 14.92
N ARG A 382 12.24 -14.06 15.03
CA ARG A 382 13.36 -14.39 14.14
C ARG A 382 12.81 -14.76 12.75
N HIS A 383 13.63 -14.50 11.73
CA HIS A 383 13.42 -14.69 10.28
C HIS A 383 13.01 -13.44 9.51
N PHE A 384 13.89 -12.42 9.53
CA PHE A 384 13.86 -11.37 8.52
C PHE A 384 15.30 -10.99 8.17
N ASN A 385 15.71 -11.28 6.93
CA ASN A 385 17.06 -10.99 6.45
C ASN A 385 17.11 -9.81 5.47
N GLU A 386 15.97 -9.36 4.92
CA GLU A 386 15.90 -8.24 3.97
C GLU A 386 14.51 -7.56 3.94
N PRO A 387 14.43 -6.21 3.94
CA PRO A 387 13.16 -5.47 3.79
C PRO A 387 12.36 -5.77 2.52
N LEU A 388 11.07 -6.07 2.67
CA LEU A 388 10.19 -6.50 1.57
C LEU A 388 9.96 -5.41 0.51
N TYR A 389 9.98 -4.13 0.89
CA TYR A 389 9.85 -3.02 -0.06
C TYR A 389 10.93 -3.06 -1.16
N LYS A 390 12.13 -3.57 -0.85
CA LYS A 390 13.23 -3.67 -1.82
C LYS A 390 12.85 -4.59 -2.96
N LYS A 391 12.23 -5.73 -2.64
CA LYS A 391 11.74 -6.68 -3.64
C LYS A 391 10.65 -6.06 -4.49
N VAL A 392 9.72 -5.28 -3.91
CA VAL A 392 8.70 -4.54 -4.69
C VAL A 392 9.32 -3.52 -5.63
N ILE A 393 10.33 -2.76 -5.17
CA ILE A 393 11.06 -1.81 -6.04
C ILE A 393 11.73 -2.55 -7.21
N ALA A 394 12.32 -3.72 -6.97
CA ALA A 394 13.05 -4.49 -7.97
C ALA A 394 12.20 -4.87 -9.20
N PHE A 395 10.88 -5.11 -9.05
CA PHE A 395 9.98 -5.36 -10.19
C PHE A 395 10.00 -4.25 -11.24
N ASN A 396 10.36 -3.03 -10.86
CA ASN A 396 10.44 -1.92 -11.81
C ASN A 396 11.71 -1.96 -12.67
N PHE A 397 12.73 -2.73 -12.30
CA PHE A 397 14.05 -2.73 -12.93
C PHE A 397 14.45 -4.04 -13.60
N GLN A 398 13.82 -5.15 -13.22
CA GLN A 398 14.10 -6.47 -13.78
C GLN A 398 12.82 -7.16 -14.25
N PRO A 399 12.85 -7.89 -15.39
CA PRO A 399 11.71 -8.66 -15.85
C PRO A 399 11.25 -9.69 -14.81
N SER A 400 9.97 -9.69 -14.50
CA SER A 400 9.33 -10.65 -13.62
C SER A 400 8.50 -11.68 -14.39
N LYS A 401 8.15 -12.76 -13.71
CA LYS A 401 7.24 -13.80 -14.17
C LYS A 401 6.06 -13.90 -13.22
N VAL A 402 4.93 -14.36 -13.72
CA VAL A 402 3.79 -14.78 -12.90
C VAL A 402 3.59 -16.28 -13.03
N PHE A 403 3.00 -16.86 -12.00
CA PHE A 403 2.81 -18.30 -11.90
C PHE A 403 1.71 -18.80 -12.84
N ASP A 404 1.83 -20.06 -13.28
CA ASP A 404 0.83 -20.72 -14.12
C ASP A 404 -0.54 -20.73 -13.44
N ARG A 405 -1.62 -20.81 -14.22
CA ARG A 405 -2.98 -21.06 -13.69
C ARG A 405 -3.36 -22.52 -13.91
N ASP A 406 -4.16 -23.06 -13.02
CA ASP A 406 -4.85 -24.32 -13.29
C ASP A 406 -6.15 -24.06 -14.08
N SER A 407 -6.93 -25.10 -14.36
CA SER A 407 -8.20 -24.97 -15.08
C SER A 407 -9.31 -24.24 -14.31
N HIS A 408 -9.11 -23.94 -13.02
CA HIS A 408 -10.10 -23.35 -12.13
C HIS A 408 -9.73 -21.93 -11.67
N GLY A 409 -8.48 -21.49 -11.83
CA GLY A 409 -8.03 -20.15 -11.46
C GLY A 409 -6.56 -20.06 -11.03
N VAL A 410 -6.28 -19.27 -10.00
CA VAL A 410 -4.94 -19.01 -9.43
C VAL A 410 -4.49 -20.17 -8.52
N ASP A 411 -4.73 -21.42 -8.91
CA ASP A 411 -4.57 -22.58 -8.01
C ASP A 411 -3.41 -23.51 -8.38
N SER A 412 -2.44 -23.09 -9.21
CA SER A 412 -1.20 -23.87 -9.38
C SER A 412 -0.26 -23.75 -8.16
N ILE A 413 -0.44 -22.68 -7.39
CA ILE A 413 0.34 -22.33 -6.20
C ILE A 413 -0.61 -21.76 -5.16
N ARG A 414 -0.50 -22.24 -3.92
CA ARG A 414 -1.30 -21.74 -2.79
C ARG A 414 -0.53 -21.85 -1.49
N TYR A 415 -0.91 -21.01 -0.54
CA TYR A 415 -0.56 -21.20 0.84
C TYR A 415 -1.51 -22.20 1.48
N GLN A 416 -0.96 -23.21 2.17
CA GLN A 416 -1.71 -24.15 2.98
C GLN A 416 -1.46 -23.90 4.46
N PHE A 417 -2.49 -24.19 5.25
CA PHE A 417 -2.44 -24.11 6.71
C PHE A 417 -1.50 -25.18 7.26
N LEU A 418 -0.66 -24.81 8.24
CA LEU A 418 0.10 -25.74 9.05
C LEU A 418 -0.62 -25.94 10.39
N ASP A 419 -0.55 -27.15 10.96
CA ASP A 419 -1.32 -27.57 12.15
C ASP A 419 -1.19 -26.65 13.39
N ALA A 420 -0.16 -25.79 13.43
CA ALA A 420 -0.03 -24.70 14.38
C ALA A 420 -0.44 -23.37 13.74
N ALA A 421 -1.68 -22.92 13.95
CA ALA A 421 -2.11 -21.58 13.58
C ALA A 421 -1.18 -20.52 14.23
N PRO A 422 -0.91 -19.37 13.58
CA PRO A 422 -1.41 -18.92 12.27
C PRO A 422 -0.52 -19.31 11.06
N HIS A 423 0.45 -20.21 11.22
CA HIS A 423 1.50 -20.46 10.22
C HIS A 423 0.97 -21.03 8.89
N ALA A 424 1.65 -20.67 7.80
CA ALA A 424 1.30 -21.10 6.45
C ALA A 424 2.56 -21.53 5.68
N GLU A 425 2.37 -22.40 4.69
CA GLU A 425 3.44 -22.87 3.81
C GLU A 425 3.02 -22.71 2.35
N LEU A 426 3.93 -22.19 1.52
CA LEU A 426 3.73 -22.12 0.08
C LEU A 426 3.85 -23.51 -0.54
N GLN A 427 2.86 -23.91 -1.32
CA GLN A 427 2.83 -25.19 -2.03
C GLN A 427 2.46 -25.00 -3.49
N TYR A 428 2.86 -25.93 -4.34
CA TYR A 428 2.56 -25.95 -5.77
C TYR A 428 2.03 -27.30 -6.23
N GLN A 429 1.26 -27.30 -7.32
CA GLN A 429 0.69 -28.49 -7.95
C GLN A 429 1.43 -28.81 -9.26
N ASN A 430 1.89 -30.05 -9.42
CA ASN A 430 2.62 -30.52 -10.61
C ASN A 430 1.87 -31.61 -11.40
N GLY A 431 0.55 -31.71 -11.24
CA GLY A 431 -0.29 -32.75 -11.83
C GLY A 431 -0.28 -34.10 -11.10
N HIS A 432 0.69 -34.35 -10.21
CA HIS A 432 0.78 -35.57 -9.39
C HIS A 432 0.41 -35.36 -7.91
N GLY A 433 0.24 -34.11 -7.49
CA GLY A 433 -0.14 -33.76 -6.13
C GLY A 433 0.30 -32.36 -5.75
N TRP A 434 0.10 -32.02 -4.48
CA TRP A 434 0.59 -30.80 -3.86
C TRP A 434 1.93 -31.05 -3.20
N HIS A 435 2.88 -30.14 -3.44
CA HIS A 435 4.24 -30.24 -2.94
C HIS A 435 4.65 -28.92 -2.29
N ARG A 436 5.48 -29.01 -1.24
CA ARG A 436 6.13 -27.84 -0.65
C ARG A 436 6.94 -27.10 -1.72
N ALA A 437 6.78 -25.78 -1.77
CA ALA A 437 7.59 -24.93 -2.62
C ALA A 437 9.08 -25.04 -2.21
N PRO A 438 10.00 -25.33 -3.15
CA PRO A 438 11.41 -25.22 -2.88
C PRO A 438 11.80 -23.76 -2.58
N PRO A 439 12.91 -23.53 -1.85
CA PRO A 439 13.38 -22.18 -1.59
C PRO A 439 13.66 -21.45 -2.91
N PRO A 440 13.40 -20.14 -2.98
CA PRO A 440 13.67 -19.37 -4.19
C PRO A 440 15.17 -19.37 -4.53
N PRO A 441 15.53 -19.43 -5.82
CA PRO A 441 16.89 -19.10 -6.23
C PRO A 441 17.11 -17.58 -6.12
N SER A 442 18.34 -17.15 -5.87
CA SER A 442 18.66 -15.72 -5.74
C SER A 442 18.26 -14.94 -7.00
N ALA A 443 17.55 -13.82 -6.80
CA ALA A 443 17.14 -12.93 -7.90
C ALA A 443 18.30 -12.15 -8.54
N GLY A 444 19.48 -12.08 -7.90
CA GLY A 444 20.69 -11.45 -8.47
C GLY A 444 20.66 -9.93 -8.63
N PHE A 445 19.63 -9.25 -8.11
CA PHE A 445 19.48 -7.79 -8.13
C PHE A 445 19.44 -7.25 -6.70
N GLU A 446 20.26 -6.24 -6.41
CA GLU A 446 20.41 -5.69 -5.07
C GLU A 446 19.97 -4.23 -5.00
N ILE A 447 19.05 -3.93 -4.07
CA ILE A 447 18.76 -2.56 -3.65
C ILE A 447 19.69 -2.22 -2.50
N SER A 448 20.42 -1.10 -2.63
CA SER A 448 21.35 -0.64 -1.59
C SER A 448 20.66 -0.59 -0.21
N THR A 449 21.41 -0.95 0.83
CA THR A 449 21.01 -0.67 2.21
C THR A 449 21.13 0.83 2.46
N LEU A 450 20.15 1.42 3.13
CA LEU A 450 20.28 2.77 3.66
C LEU A 450 21.54 2.81 4.55
N THR A 451 22.54 3.58 4.14
CA THR A 451 23.64 3.94 5.04
C THR A 451 23.10 5.01 5.98
N ALA A 452 22.94 4.65 7.26
CA ALA A 452 22.48 5.55 8.32
C ALA A 452 23.35 6.80 8.44
#